data_AF-A0A7J3JSL1-F1
#
_entry.id   AF-A0A7J3JSL1-F1
#
_cell.length_a   1.000
_cell.length_b   1.000
_cell.length_c   1.000
_cell.angle_alpha   90.00
_cell.angle_beta   90.00
_cell.angle_gamma   90.00
#
_symmetry.space_group_name_H-M   'P 1'
#
loop_
_entity.id
_entity.type
_entity.pdbx_description
1 polymer ?
#
loop_
_entity_poly.entity_id
_entity_poly.type
_entity_poly.pdbx_seq_one_letter_code
_entity_poly.pdbx_strand_id
1 'polypeptide(L)'
;MSLLPLSNGGGGIDLNTILSILFWAVFILYFLTDLPQKTQFMRYERGVATRLMLVETLVRESINKVKSYLNRLGIKESDAVINGVLDNYFVIDPVSIEPTDIIKRLDHMIVNNEDKFKKDLERFVPGVSRHTLNNVAVSLAIASALFTVFKVLRHYYLLGKKYENWVLLMQLYLLLPQLVKELIPYTKAIDGVFKGIPIGDSVGPMVAFKLAGLSPRIDIDEDTVYSLINIEGRNVYIVKAKGPGATVGRPGKGVSKIAEMLSHRVARIITIDAALKLEGEQTGTIAEGSGAAIGDPGPEKIEIERVAVKCGAPLDAVIIKMGVDEAIKPMSKEIAESIDKAYQRVLNIILTRTKPGDNVIVAGIGNSVGVY
;
A
#
# COMPACT_ATOMS: atom_id res chain seq x y z
N MET A 1 77.52 -8.18 31.77
CA MET A 1 78.28 -7.23 32.59
C MET A 1 78.43 -5.94 31.78
N SER A 2 77.55 -4.97 32.05
CA SER A 2 77.57 -3.53 31.63
C SER A 2 76.14 -3.00 31.83
N LEU A 3 75.74 -2.80 33.10
CA LEU A 3 75.65 -1.49 33.76
C LEU A 3 74.43 -0.68 33.30
N LEU A 4 73.34 -0.87 34.04
CA LEU A 4 72.30 0.13 34.28
C LEU A 4 72.92 1.46 34.73
N PRO A 5 72.32 2.60 34.38
CA PRO A 5 72.25 3.73 35.27
C PRO A 5 70.83 3.76 35.88
N LEU A 6 70.74 3.33 37.13
CA LEU A 6 69.74 3.85 38.06
C LEU A 6 70.26 5.21 38.54
N SER A 7 69.50 6.28 38.31
CA SER A 7 69.26 7.39 39.27
C SER A 7 68.86 8.67 38.54
N ASN A 8 67.58 9.06 38.66
CA ASN A 8 67.26 10.26 39.45
C ASN A 8 65.75 10.34 39.68
N GLY A 9 65.36 10.26 40.95
CA GLY A 9 64.02 10.60 41.39
C GLY A 9 63.77 12.09 41.21
N GLY A 10 62.79 12.41 40.38
CA GLY A 10 61.99 13.62 40.46
C GLY A 10 60.55 13.17 40.50
N GLY A 11 60.00 13.02 41.71
CA GLY A 11 58.64 12.56 41.98
C GLY A 11 57.58 13.60 41.57
N GLY A 12 57.49 13.90 40.28
CA GLY A 12 56.30 14.44 39.66
C GLY A 12 55.73 13.35 38.78
N ILE A 13 54.46 12.97 38.98
CA ILE A 13 53.80 12.07 38.04
C ILE A 13 53.83 12.80 36.70
N ASP A 14 54.60 12.28 35.74
CA ASP A 14 54.71 12.87 34.40
C ASP A 14 53.30 13.00 33.81
N LEU A 15 53.01 14.13 33.14
CA LEU A 15 51.67 14.44 32.65
C LEU A 15 51.14 13.30 31.76
N ASN A 16 52.04 12.68 30.99
CA ASN A 16 51.76 11.49 30.18
C ASN A 16 51.40 10.26 31.02
N THR A 17 52.02 10.09 32.18
CA THR A 17 51.71 9.00 33.12
C THR A 17 50.33 9.24 33.74
N ILE A 18 50.01 10.46 34.16
CA ILE A 18 48.66 10.83 34.64
C ILE A 18 47.61 10.58 33.55
N LEU A 19 47.86 11.03 32.32
CA LEU A 19 46.99 10.83 31.16
C LEU A 19 46.78 9.35 30.82
N SER A 20 47.84 8.53 30.89
CA SER A 20 47.75 7.10 30.63
C SER A 20 46.93 6.38 31.70
N ILE A 21 47.10 6.74 32.98
CA ILE A 21 46.34 6.18 34.09
C ILE A 21 44.86 6.59 33.96
N LEU A 22 44.57 7.84 33.60
CA LEU A 22 43.22 8.32 33.33
C LEU A 22 42.58 7.59 32.13
N PHE A 23 43.32 7.40 31.04
CA PHE A 23 42.85 6.67 29.88
C PHE A 23 42.51 5.22 30.24
N TRP A 24 43.39 4.51 30.94
CA TRP A 24 43.13 3.14 31.39
C TRP A 24 42.00 3.08 32.41
N ALA A 25 41.88 4.04 33.32
CA ALA A 25 40.77 4.11 34.26
C ALA A 25 39.42 4.30 33.55
N VAL A 26 39.35 5.21 32.57
CA VAL A 26 38.15 5.42 31.74
C VAL A 26 37.85 4.20 30.89
N PHE A 27 38.87 3.57 30.29
CA PHE A 27 38.71 2.36 29.48
C PHE A 27 38.20 1.18 30.32
N ILE A 28 38.77 0.98 31.52
CA ILE A 28 38.36 -0.06 32.47
C ILE A 28 36.93 0.21 32.96
N LEU A 29 36.58 1.46 33.26
CA LEU A 29 35.20 1.83 33.60
C LEU A 29 34.25 1.55 32.42
N TYR A 30 34.64 1.87 31.19
CA TYR A 30 33.80 1.64 30.01
C TYR A 30 33.66 0.14 29.68
N PHE A 31 34.68 -0.67 29.97
CA PHE A 31 34.70 -2.10 29.66
C PHE A 31 34.09 -2.98 30.77
N LEU A 32 34.33 -2.66 32.04
CA LEU A 32 33.83 -3.42 33.19
C LEU A 32 32.44 -3.00 33.66
N THR A 33 31.89 -1.89 33.17
CA THR A 33 30.55 -1.43 33.54
C THR A 33 29.60 -1.44 32.35
N ASP A 34 28.30 -1.49 32.64
CA ASP A 34 27.24 -1.36 31.64
C ASP A 34 27.02 0.08 31.14
N LEU A 35 27.94 1.03 31.42
CA LEU A 35 27.84 2.42 30.95
C LEU A 35 27.64 2.53 29.42
N PRO A 36 28.34 1.76 28.56
CA PRO A 36 28.12 1.81 27.12
C PRO A 36 26.71 1.34 26.74
N GLN A 37 26.22 0.27 27.36
CA GLN A 37 24.90 -0.28 27.09
C GLN A 37 23.80 0.68 27.56
N LYS A 38 23.94 1.29 28.76
CA LYS A 38 22.99 2.28 29.28
C LYS A 38 22.95 3.54 28.44
N THR A 39 24.09 4.03 27.97
CA THR A 39 24.15 5.20 27.08
C THR A 39 23.56 4.91 25.70
N GLN A 40 23.80 3.72 25.13
CA GLN A 40 23.17 3.25 23.91
C GLN A 40 21.65 3.11 24.07
N PHE A 41 21.21 2.49 25.16
CA PHE A 41 19.80 2.34 25.51
C PHE A 41 19.08 3.70 25.55
N MET A 42 19.63 4.69 26.26
CA MET A 42 19.05 6.04 26.31
C MET A 42 18.99 6.70 24.93
N ARG A 43 20.00 6.49 24.09
CA ARG A 43 20.01 7.03 22.71
C ARG A 43 18.91 6.40 21.85
N TYR A 44 18.79 5.08 21.89
CA TYR A 44 17.77 4.36 21.13
C TYR A 44 16.37 4.69 21.64
N GLU A 45 16.16 4.70 22.96
CA GLU A 45 14.88 5.05 23.59
C GLU A 45 14.41 6.44 23.14
N ARG A 46 15.25 7.47 23.27
CA ARG A 46 14.93 8.84 22.80
C ARG A 46 14.66 8.88 21.30
N GLY A 47 15.50 8.19 20.51
CA GLY A 47 15.36 8.16 19.06
C GLY A 47 14.07 7.50 18.58
N VAL A 48 13.65 6.41 19.25
CA VAL A 48 12.38 5.74 19.03
C VAL A 48 11.22 6.64 19.46
N ALA A 49 11.29 7.24 20.64
CA ALA A 49 10.25 8.12 21.18
C ALA A 49 9.94 9.30 20.24
N THR A 50 10.96 9.98 19.71
CA THR A 50 10.78 11.09 18.76
C THR A 50 10.08 10.63 17.48
N ARG A 51 10.46 9.47 16.93
CA ARG A 51 9.85 8.94 15.70
C ARG A 51 8.42 8.45 15.95
N LEU A 52 8.17 7.83 17.09
CA LEU A 52 6.84 7.41 17.50
C LEU A 52 5.89 8.60 17.65
N MET A 53 6.38 9.74 18.16
CA MET A 53 5.63 11.00 18.22
C MET A 53 5.26 11.54 16.82
N LEU A 54 6.13 11.36 15.83
CA LEU A 54 5.80 11.68 14.44
C LEU A 54 4.66 10.80 13.93
N VAL A 55 4.72 9.48 14.18
CA VAL A 55 3.63 8.55 13.81
C VAL A 55 2.32 8.92 14.51
N GLU A 56 2.36 9.25 15.80
CA GLU A 56 1.18 9.71 16.54
C GLU A 56 0.58 10.97 15.91
N THR A 57 1.43 11.89 15.47
CA THR A 57 1.01 13.13 14.80
C THR A 57 0.31 12.81 13.47
N LEU A 58 0.84 11.88 12.67
CA LEU A 58 0.20 11.42 11.43
C LEU A 58 -1.17 10.80 11.69
N VAL A 59 -1.30 9.99 12.74
CA VAL A 59 -2.59 9.42 13.18
C VAL A 59 -3.57 10.54 13.53
N ARG A 60 -3.18 11.46 14.41
CA ARG A 60 -4.04 12.59 14.82
C ARG A 60 -4.46 13.45 13.63
N GLU A 61 -3.53 13.73 12.71
CA GLU A 61 -3.81 14.45 11.48
C GLU A 61 -4.84 13.72 10.60
N SER A 62 -4.67 12.40 10.39
CA SER A 62 -5.59 11.60 9.60
C SER A 62 -7.01 11.60 10.17
N ILE A 63 -7.12 11.44 11.49
CA ILE A 63 -8.39 11.49 12.23
C ILE A 63 -9.05 12.87 12.06
N ASN A 64 -8.28 13.94 12.26
CA ASN A 64 -8.79 15.31 12.13
C ASN A 64 -9.27 15.61 10.71
N LYS A 65 -8.55 15.14 9.68
CA LYS A 65 -8.97 15.28 8.28
C LYS A 65 -10.29 14.57 8.01
N VAL A 66 -10.41 13.32 8.43
CA VAL A 66 -11.67 12.56 8.31
C VAL A 66 -12.80 13.27 9.05
N LYS A 67 -12.58 13.69 10.30
CA LYS A 67 -13.56 14.43 11.10
C LYS A 67 -14.02 15.71 10.39
N SER A 68 -13.08 16.48 9.84
CA SER A 68 -13.38 17.71 9.10
C SER A 68 -14.25 17.45 7.87
N TYR A 69 -14.01 16.33 7.17
CA TYR A 69 -14.78 15.93 6.01
C TYR A 69 -16.19 15.47 6.39
N LEU A 70 -16.32 14.65 7.43
CA LEU A 70 -17.63 14.23 7.94
C LEU A 70 -18.47 15.42 8.41
N ASN A 71 -17.86 16.39 9.09
CA ASN A 71 -18.54 17.61 9.52
C ASN A 71 -19.02 18.45 8.31
N ARG A 72 -18.24 18.50 7.21
CA ARG A 72 -18.66 19.16 5.96
C ARG A 72 -19.86 18.47 5.30
N LEU A 73 -20.00 17.16 5.49
CA LEU A 73 -21.15 16.38 5.04
C LEU A 73 -22.37 16.52 5.98
N GLY A 74 -22.28 17.30 7.05
CA GLY A 74 -23.38 17.55 7.99
C GLY A 74 -23.55 16.48 9.08
N ILE A 75 -22.58 15.58 9.25
CA ILE A 75 -22.64 14.47 10.21
C ILE A 75 -22.22 14.98 11.59
N LYS A 76 -23.16 15.03 12.53
CA LYS A 76 -22.95 15.59 13.89
C LYS A 76 -22.20 14.66 14.85
N GLU A 77 -22.21 13.35 14.62
CA GLU A 77 -21.59 12.33 15.50
C GLU A 77 -20.24 11.82 14.97
N SER A 78 -19.44 12.69 14.35
CA SER A 78 -18.18 12.29 13.69
C SER A 78 -17.18 11.59 14.62
N ASP A 79 -17.12 11.95 15.90
CA ASP A 79 -16.25 11.30 16.90
C ASP A 79 -16.68 9.86 17.25
N ALA A 80 -17.99 9.60 17.32
CA ALA A 80 -18.51 8.26 17.62
C ALA A 80 -18.24 7.29 16.47
N VAL A 81 -18.39 7.77 15.22
CA VAL A 81 -18.07 7.00 14.00
C VAL A 81 -16.60 6.64 13.97
N ILE A 82 -15.72 7.60 14.19
CA ILE A 82 -14.27 7.39 14.12
C ILE A 82 -13.82 6.42 15.21
N ASN A 83 -14.20 6.64 16.47
CA ASN A 83 -13.80 5.75 17.57
C ASN A 83 -14.38 4.33 17.40
N GLY A 84 -15.61 4.22 16.89
CA GLY A 84 -16.22 2.94 16.55
C GLY A 84 -15.40 2.14 15.54
N VAL A 85 -14.84 2.80 14.52
CA VAL A 85 -14.00 2.16 13.51
C VAL A 85 -12.59 1.84 14.05
N LEU A 86 -11.97 2.78 14.76
CA LEU A 86 -10.59 2.67 15.24
C LEU A 86 -10.38 1.59 16.32
N ASP A 87 -11.41 1.30 17.11
CA ASP A 87 -11.30 0.37 18.24
C ASP A 87 -11.99 -0.98 18.01
N ASN A 88 -12.97 -1.08 17.10
CA ASN A 88 -13.79 -2.29 16.95
C ASN A 88 -13.61 -3.07 15.64
N TYR A 89 -12.89 -2.54 14.65
CA TYR A 89 -12.68 -3.23 13.37
C TYR A 89 -11.34 -3.94 13.31
N PHE A 90 -11.37 -5.27 13.25
CA PHE A 90 -10.23 -6.12 12.95
C PHE A 90 -10.69 -7.31 12.10
N VAL A 91 -9.84 -7.77 11.19
CA VAL A 91 -10.04 -8.99 10.41
C VAL A 91 -8.98 -9.99 10.87
N ILE A 92 -9.41 -11.21 11.18
CA ILE A 92 -8.50 -12.32 11.47
C ILE A 92 -8.35 -13.11 10.17
N ASP A 93 -7.12 -13.27 9.69
CA ASP A 93 -6.85 -14.06 8.48
C ASP A 93 -7.26 -15.54 8.67
N PRO A 94 -7.75 -16.22 7.61
CA PRO A 94 -8.08 -17.63 7.68
C PRO A 94 -6.82 -18.48 7.90
N VAL A 95 -7.01 -19.66 8.52
CA VAL A 95 -5.93 -20.62 8.75
C VAL A 95 -5.31 -21.07 7.42
N SER A 96 -4.00 -20.88 7.27
CA SER A 96 -3.25 -21.11 6.03
C SER A 96 -2.93 -22.58 5.71
N ILE A 97 -3.37 -23.53 6.55
CA ILE A 97 -2.98 -24.95 6.50
C ILE A 97 -3.77 -25.74 5.43
N GLU A 98 -4.91 -25.25 4.95
CA GLU A 98 -5.80 -26.02 4.05
C GLU A 98 -5.92 -25.42 2.62
N PRO A 99 -5.11 -25.88 1.65
CA PRO A 99 -4.89 -25.18 0.37
C PRO A 99 -6.10 -25.13 -0.58
N THR A 100 -7.08 -26.02 -0.45
CA THR A 100 -8.16 -26.16 -1.44
C THR A 100 -9.26 -25.11 -1.31
N ASP A 101 -9.53 -24.60 -0.10
CA ASP A 101 -10.65 -23.67 0.15
C ASP A 101 -10.27 -22.39 0.90
N ILE A 102 -8.98 -22.17 1.21
CA ILE A 102 -8.50 -20.89 1.79
C ILE A 102 -8.98 -19.70 0.96
N ILE A 103 -8.92 -19.80 -0.36
CA ILE A 103 -9.20 -18.65 -1.24
C ILE A 103 -10.68 -18.27 -1.21
N LYS A 104 -11.60 -19.23 -1.24
CA LYS A 104 -13.04 -18.93 -1.15
C LYS A 104 -13.42 -18.41 0.23
N ARG A 105 -12.80 -18.94 1.28
CA ARG A 105 -13.00 -18.43 2.64
C ARG A 105 -12.46 -17.01 2.79
N LEU A 106 -11.28 -16.74 2.24
CA LEU A 106 -10.66 -15.42 2.23
C LEU A 106 -11.53 -14.42 1.48
N ASP A 107 -12.00 -14.76 0.28
CA ASP A 107 -12.96 -13.97 -0.49
C ASP A 107 -14.22 -13.65 0.34
N HIS A 108 -14.86 -14.68 0.90
CA HIS A 108 -16.05 -14.52 1.74
C HIS A 108 -15.81 -13.65 2.98
N MET A 109 -14.64 -13.74 3.61
CA MET A 109 -14.28 -12.91 4.78
C MET A 109 -14.04 -11.45 4.40
N ILE A 110 -13.31 -11.19 3.31
CA ILE A 110 -13.07 -9.85 2.79
C ILE A 110 -14.40 -9.20 2.44
N VAL A 111 -15.22 -9.88 1.65
CA VAL A 111 -16.53 -9.38 1.19
C VAL A 111 -17.45 -9.08 2.36
N ASN A 112 -17.58 -10.00 3.32
CA ASN A 112 -18.44 -9.77 4.47
C ASN A 112 -17.96 -8.61 5.34
N ASN A 113 -16.65 -8.44 5.48
CA ASN A 113 -16.09 -7.35 6.24
C ASN A 113 -16.32 -6.00 5.55
N GLU A 114 -16.12 -5.93 4.24
CA GLU A 114 -16.42 -4.74 3.44
C GLU A 114 -17.91 -4.38 3.49
N ASP A 115 -18.79 -5.36 3.32
CA ASP A 115 -20.24 -5.18 3.39
C ASP A 115 -20.70 -4.69 4.75
N LYS A 116 -20.16 -5.29 5.83
CA LYS A 116 -20.47 -4.88 7.19
C LYS A 116 -20.00 -3.45 7.44
N PHE A 117 -18.77 -3.12 7.03
CA PHE A 117 -18.22 -1.79 7.16
C PHE A 117 -19.04 -0.74 6.40
N LYS A 118 -19.39 -1.00 5.14
CA LYS A 118 -20.24 -0.10 4.33
C LYS A 118 -21.62 0.06 4.96
N LYS A 119 -22.27 -1.02 5.40
CA LYS A 119 -23.61 -0.98 6.05
C LYS A 119 -23.59 -0.19 7.37
N ASP A 120 -22.55 -0.35 8.18
CA ASP A 120 -22.41 0.42 9.41
C ASP A 120 -22.18 1.91 9.09
N LEU A 121 -21.36 2.24 8.09
CA LEU A 121 -21.20 3.61 7.62
C LEU A 121 -22.48 4.23 7.07
N GLU A 122 -23.29 3.48 6.33
CA GLU A 122 -24.59 3.94 5.82
C GLU A 122 -25.56 4.34 6.96
N ARG A 123 -25.49 3.67 8.12
CA ARG A 123 -26.28 4.04 9.30
C ARG A 123 -25.85 5.39 9.88
N PHE A 124 -24.54 5.67 9.87
CA PHE A 124 -23.99 6.93 10.37
C PHE A 124 -24.10 8.07 9.37
N VAL A 125 -24.23 7.75 8.08
CA VAL A 125 -24.19 8.72 6.98
C VAL A 125 -25.36 8.47 6.00
N PRO A 126 -26.61 8.64 6.43
CA PRO A 126 -27.77 8.37 5.58
C PRO A 126 -27.88 9.39 4.43
N GLY A 127 -28.21 8.90 3.23
CA GLY A 127 -28.55 9.75 2.06
C GLY A 127 -27.36 10.29 1.27
N VAL A 128 -26.15 9.80 1.52
CA VAL A 128 -24.94 10.21 0.78
C VAL A 128 -24.73 9.33 -0.46
N SER A 129 -24.20 9.94 -1.54
CA SER A 129 -23.94 9.22 -2.80
C SER A 129 -22.94 8.07 -2.60
N ARG A 130 -23.05 7.01 -3.42
CA ARG A 130 -22.15 5.84 -3.34
C ARG A 130 -20.68 6.22 -3.48
N HIS A 131 -20.35 7.19 -4.32
CA HIS A 131 -18.97 7.69 -4.48
C HIS A 131 -18.44 8.36 -3.22
N THR A 132 -19.26 9.19 -2.57
CA THR A 132 -18.87 9.85 -1.33
C THR A 132 -18.77 8.85 -0.17
N LEU A 133 -19.66 7.86 -0.10
CA LEU A 133 -19.58 6.77 0.87
C LEU A 133 -18.27 5.98 0.73
N ASN A 134 -17.88 5.62 -0.50
CA ASN A 134 -16.62 4.95 -0.78
C ASN A 134 -15.41 5.80 -0.38
N ASN A 135 -15.44 7.11 -0.65
CA ASN A 135 -14.38 8.03 -0.23
C ASN A 135 -14.24 8.13 1.31
N VAL A 136 -15.37 8.17 2.04
CA VAL A 136 -15.38 8.13 3.51
C VAL A 136 -14.81 6.81 4.01
N ALA A 137 -15.27 5.69 3.45
CA ALA A 137 -14.85 4.35 3.81
C ALA A 137 -13.32 4.18 3.68
N VAL A 138 -12.76 4.53 2.51
CA VAL A 138 -11.32 4.46 2.26
C VAL A 138 -10.54 5.37 3.21
N SER A 139 -11.03 6.58 3.48
CA SER A 139 -10.33 7.53 4.37
C SER A 139 -10.31 7.05 5.82
N LEU A 140 -11.40 6.45 6.29
CA LEU A 140 -11.47 5.82 7.61
C LEU A 140 -10.59 4.57 7.69
N ALA A 141 -10.54 3.76 6.63
CA ALA A 141 -9.65 2.61 6.55
C ALA A 141 -8.17 3.04 6.66
N ILE A 142 -7.77 4.12 5.98
CA ILE A 142 -6.42 4.68 6.07
C ILE A 142 -6.13 5.16 7.50
N ALA A 143 -7.04 5.91 8.13
CA ALA A 143 -6.86 6.39 9.50
C ALA A 143 -6.76 5.22 10.51
N SER A 144 -7.57 4.18 10.33
CA SER A 144 -7.53 2.96 11.15
C SER A 144 -6.24 2.17 10.98
N ALA A 145 -5.75 2.03 9.75
CA ALA A 145 -4.46 1.39 9.48
C ALA A 145 -3.31 2.14 10.15
N LEU A 146 -3.25 3.48 10.01
CA LEU A 146 -2.24 4.31 10.69
C LEU A 146 -2.32 4.15 12.21
N PHE A 147 -3.52 4.13 12.78
CA PHE A 147 -3.73 3.96 14.21
C PHE A 147 -3.28 2.58 14.71
N THR A 148 -3.55 1.53 13.93
CA THR A 148 -3.12 0.16 14.23
C THR A 148 -1.60 0.05 14.21
N VAL A 149 -0.94 0.62 13.20
CA VAL A 149 0.53 0.69 13.14
C VAL A 149 1.09 1.41 14.36
N PHE A 150 0.51 2.56 14.73
CA PHE A 150 0.90 3.28 15.95
C PHE A 150 0.74 2.44 17.22
N LYS A 151 -0.40 1.75 17.41
CA LYS A 151 -0.66 0.87 18.57
C LYS A 151 0.44 -0.20 18.69
N VAL A 152 0.79 -0.86 17.58
CA VAL A 152 1.81 -1.92 17.55
C VAL A 152 3.20 -1.36 17.86
N LEU A 153 3.61 -0.26 17.23
CA LEU A 153 4.91 0.37 17.49
C LEU A 153 5.04 0.85 18.93
N ARG A 154 3.98 1.46 19.47
CA ARG A 154 3.91 1.90 20.86
C ARG A 154 4.01 0.72 21.82
N HIS A 155 3.34 -0.39 21.51
CA HIS A 155 3.44 -1.62 22.32
C HIS A 155 4.89 -2.10 22.43
N TYR A 156 5.58 -2.28 21.30
CA TYR A 156 6.98 -2.73 21.32
C TYR A 156 7.94 -1.73 21.95
N TYR A 157 7.71 -0.43 21.78
CA TYR A 157 8.47 0.61 22.48
C TYR A 157 8.32 0.51 24.00
N LEU A 158 7.09 0.39 24.50
CA LEU A 158 6.82 0.24 25.93
C LEU A 158 7.36 -1.08 26.49
N LEU A 159 7.28 -2.16 25.71
CA LEU A 159 7.86 -3.45 26.05
C LEU A 159 9.39 -3.34 26.20
N GLY A 160 10.06 -2.72 25.23
CA GLY A 160 11.50 -2.49 25.24
C GLY A 160 11.94 -1.64 26.43
N LYS A 161 11.15 -0.62 26.78
CA LYS A 161 11.41 0.23 27.95
C LYS A 161 11.18 -0.52 29.27
N LYS A 162 10.09 -1.28 29.40
CA LYS A 162 9.70 -1.98 30.64
C LYS A 162 10.71 -3.06 31.04
N TYR A 163 11.22 -3.81 30.07
CA TYR A 163 12.15 -4.91 30.31
C TYR A 163 13.61 -4.54 30.04
N GLU A 164 13.90 -3.24 29.86
CA GLU A 164 15.23 -2.73 29.48
C GLU A 164 15.86 -3.50 28.29
N ASN A 165 15.01 -3.96 27.36
CA ASN A 165 15.43 -4.75 26.21
C ASN A 165 16.01 -3.81 25.14
N TRP A 166 17.31 -3.56 25.26
CA TRP A 166 18.04 -2.67 24.36
C TRP A 166 18.05 -3.16 22.90
N VAL A 167 18.03 -4.49 22.67
CA VAL A 167 18.00 -5.07 21.32
C VAL A 167 16.70 -4.73 20.61
N LEU A 168 15.57 -4.85 21.31
CA LEU A 168 14.26 -4.48 20.76
C LEU A 168 14.20 -2.97 20.43
N LEU A 169 14.71 -2.12 21.31
CA LEU A 169 14.76 -0.67 21.04
C LEU A 169 15.70 -0.33 19.89
N MET A 170 16.83 -1.03 19.76
CA MET A 170 17.74 -0.87 18.63
C MET A 170 17.05 -1.24 17.31
N GLN A 171 16.34 -2.38 17.25
CA GLN A 171 15.58 -2.78 16.06
C GLN A 171 14.55 -1.72 15.66
N LEU A 172 13.76 -1.23 16.63
CA LEU A 172 12.82 -0.15 16.39
C LEU A 172 13.52 1.13 15.92
N TYR A 173 14.66 1.50 16.52
CA TYR A 173 15.41 2.69 16.16
C TYR A 173 15.90 2.65 14.70
N LEU A 174 16.31 1.48 14.22
CA LEU A 174 16.80 1.26 12.86
C LEU A 174 15.66 1.23 11.82
N LEU A 175 14.51 0.65 12.17
CA LEU A 175 13.39 0.47 11.23
C LEU A 175 12.47 1.70 11.13
N LEU A 176 12.24 2.40 12.25
CA LEU A 176 11.31 3.53 12.29
C LEU A 176 11.58 4.65 11.28
N PRO A 177 12.83 5.05 10.96
CA PRO A 177 13.06 6.09 9.96
C PRO A 177 12.42 5.77 8.60
N GLN A 178 12.58 4.54 8.12
CA GLN A 178 12.00 4.08 6.88
C GLN A 178 10.48 4.01 6.99
N LEU A 179 9.98 3.41 8.07
CA LEU A 179 8.54 3.27 8.29
C LEU A 179 7.83 4.64 8.35
N VAL A 180 8.37 5.62 9.07
CA VAL A 180 7.78 6.97 9.12
C VAL A 180 7.70 7.58 7.71
N LYS A 181 8.74 7.39 6.88
CA LYS A 181 8.76 7.88 5.49
C LYS A 181 7.65 7.24 4.64
N GLU A 182 7.38 5.96 4.85
CA GLU A 182 6.32 5.20 4.18
C GLU A 182 4.91 5.57 4.67
N LEU A 183 4.76 6.04 5.91
CA LEU A 183 3.45 6.43 6.47
C LEU A 183 3.00 7.85 6.10
N ILE A 184 3.92 8.80 5.87
CA ILE A 184 3.59 10.19 5.48
C ILE A 184 2.67 10.29 4.25
N PRO A 185 2.85 9.51 3.16
CA PRO A 185 1.97 9.52 1.99
C PRO A 185 0.50 9.23 2.32
N TYR A 186 0.21 8.37 3.29
CA TYR A 186 -1.16 7.97 3.63
C TYR A 186 -2.01 9.15 4.13
N THR A 187 -1.44 10.08 4.89
CA THR A 187 -2.19 11.27 5.35
C THR A 187 -2.51 12.22 4.20
N LYS A 188 -1.67 12.25 3.16
CA LYS A 188 -1.90 13.03 1.92
C LYS A 188 -2.92 12.34 1.00
N ALA A 189 -2.98 11.01 1.02
CA ALA A 189 -3.94 10.23 0.26
C ALA A 189 -5.38 10.61 0.60
N ILE A 190 -5.66 10.81 1.90
CA ILE A 190 -6.97 11.26 2.39
C ILE A 190 -7.40 12.56 1.71
N ASP A 191 -6.49 13.53 1.57
CA ASP A 191 -6.78 14.80 0.88
C ASP A 191 -7.07 14.59 -0.62
N GLY A 192 -6.35 13.66 -1.26
CA GLY A 192 -6.57 13.29 -2.67
C GLY A 192 -7.92 12.63 -2.90
N VAL A 193 -8.29 11.68 -2.04
CA VAL A 193 -9.58 10.98 -2.06
C VAL A 193 -10.74 11.97 -1.88
N PHE A 194 -10.63 12.91 -0.95
CA PHE A 194 -11.67 13.94 -0.76
C PHE A 194 -11.83 14.88 -1.95
N LYS A 195 -10.75 15.16 -2.67
CA LYS A 195 -10.77 16.02 -3.86
C LYS A 195 -11.12 15.27 -5.14
N GLY A 196 -11.23 13.93 -5.09
CA GLY A 196 -11.45 13.10 -6.27
C GLY A 196 -10.30 13.18 -7.28
N ILE A 197 -9.07 13.37 -6.81
CA ILE A 197 -7.89 13.46 -7.67
C ILE A 197 -7.34 12.03 -7.86
N PRO A 198 -7.06 11.59 -9.11
CA PRO A 198 -6.42 10.30 -9.35
C PRO A 198 -5.10 10.16 -8.59
N ILE A 199 -4.89 8.99 -8.01
CA ILE A 199 -3.64 8.62 -7.33
C ILE A 199 -2.77 7.77 -8.26
N GLY A 200 -1.53 7.47 -7.88
CA GLY A 200 -0.65 6.62 -8.71
C GLY A 200 -1.29 5.25 -9.04
N ASP A 201 -1.98 4.64 -8.07
CA ASP A 201 -2.71 3.37 -8.23
C ASP A 201 -3.86 3.45 -9.26
N SER A 202 -4.32 4.65 -9.61
CA SER A 202 -5.33 4.86 -10.64
C SER A 202 -4.81 4.67 -12.07
N VAL A 203 -3.52 4.40 -12.27
CA VAL A 203 -2.92 4.29 -13.61
C VAL A 203 -3.55 3.18 -14.46
N GLY A 204 -3.84 2.01 -13.88
CA GLY A 204 -4.49 0.90 -14.58
C GLY A 204 -5.89 1.27 -15.09
N PRO A 205 -6.80 1.74 -14.21
CA PRO A 205 -8.10 2.26 -14.61
C PRO A 205 -8.02 3.42 -15.60
N MET A 206 -7.00 4.29 -15.52
CA MET A 206 -6.81 5.38 -16.48
C MET A 206 -6.44 4.89 -17.88
N VAL A 207 -5.56 3.88 -17.98
CA VAL A 207 -5.24 3.27 -19.28
C VAL A 207 -6.49 2.58 -19.86
N ALA A 208 -7.24 1.86 -19.04
CA ALA A 208 -8.50 1.24 -19.44
C ALA A 208 -9.54 2.30 -19.89
N PHE A 209 -9.67 3.40 -19.15
CA PHE A 209 -10.52 4.53 -19.51
C PHE A 209 -10.13 5.12 -20.87
N LYS A 210 -8.83 5.33 -21.09
CA LYS A 210 -8.29 5.87 -22.35
C LYS A 210 -8.55 4.94 -23.52
N LEU A 211 -8.44 3.63 -23.33
CA LEU A 211 -8.81 2.62 -24.34
C LEU A 211 -10.31 2.66 -24.65
N ALA A 212 -11.16 2.73 -23.62
CA ALA A 212 -12.62 2.71 -23.79
C ALA A 212 -13.18 4.00 -24.40
N GLY A 213 -12.50 5.14 -24.22
CA GLY A 213 -12.93 6.43 -24.75
C GLY A 213 -14.33 6.82 -24.23
N LEU A 214 -15.26 7.11 -25.14
CA LEU A 214 -16.63 7.49 -24.81
C LEU A 214 -17.63 6.33 -24.78
N SER A 215 -17.16 5.09 -24.94
CA SER A 215 -18.04 3.91 -24.97
C SER A 215 -18.83 3.74 -23.66
N PRO A 216 -20.06 3.21 -23.69
CA PRO A 216 -20.86 3.04 -22.49
C PRO A 216 -20.16 2.14 -21.47
N ARG A 217 -20.32 2.47 -20.19
CA ARG A 217 -19.85 1.65 -19.07
C ARG A 217 -21.04 0.87 -18.54
N ILE A 218 -20.97 -0.45 -18.62
CA ILE A 218 -22.04 -1.37 -18.22
C ILE A 218 -21.62 -2.03 -16.93
N ASP A 219 -22.47 -2.00 -15.91
CA ASP A 219 -22.23 -2.68 -14.64
C ASP A 219 -22.18 -4.20 -14.86
N ILE A 220 -21.18 -4.86 -14.27
CA ILE A 220 -21.00 -6.32 -14.34
C ILE A 220 -20.91 -6.98 -12.97
N ASP A 221 -20.37 -6.28 -11.99
CA ASP A 221 -20.25 -6.72 -10.61
C ASP A 221 -20.26 -5.50 -9.68
N GLU A 222 -20.20 -5.75 -8.36
CA GLU A 222 -20.12 -4.69 -7.36
C GLU A 222 -18.94 -3.76 -7.67
N ASP A 223 -19.25 -2.46 -7.78
CA ASP A 223 -18.29 -1.41 -8.06
C ASP A 223 -17.36 -1.74 -9.26
N THR A 224 -17.84 -2.49 -10.26
CA THR A 224 -17.07 -2.93 -11.44
C THR A 224 -17.87 -2.76 -12.73
N VAL A 225 -17.25 -2.16 -13.74
CA VAL A 225 -17.87 -1.89 -15.04
C VAL A 225 -17.02 -2.45 -16.18
N TYR A 226 -17.67 -2.70 -17.31
CA TYR A 226 -16.99 -2.97 -18.56
C TYR A 226 -17.49 -2.09 -19.71
N SER A 227 -16.64 -1.93 -20.72
CA SER A 227 -16.96 -1.31 -22.00
C SER A 227 -16.57 -2.23 -23.14
N LEU A 228 -17.36 -2.23 -24.21
CA LEU A 228 -17.07 -2.97 -25.43
C LEU A 228 -16.67 -2.00 -26.53
N ILE A 229 -15.52 -2.24 -27.15
CA ILE A 229 -15.05 -1.49 -28.32
C ILE A 229 -14.60 -2.44 -29.43
N ASN A 230 -14.52 -1.91 -30.64
CA ASN A 230 -13.91 -2.62 -31.77
C ASN A 230 -12.56 -1.99 -32.11
N ILE A 231 -11.50 -2.80 -32.14
CA ILE A 231 -10.16 -2.38 -32.59
C ILE A 231 -9.80 -3.20 -33.81
N GLU A 232 -9.85 -2.59 -34.99
CA GLU A 232 -9.50 -3.23 -36.27
C GLU A 232 -10.15 -4.62 -36.45
N GLY A 233 -11.46 -4.71 -36.19
CA GLY A 233 -12.22 -5.95 -36.32
C GLY A 233 -12.13 -6.91 -35.12
N ARG A 234 -11.45 -6.55 -34.03
CA ARG A 234 -11.38 -7.32 -32.77
C ARG A 234 -12.34 -6.76 -31.75
N ASN A 235 -13.05 -7.63 -31.03
CA ASN A 235 -13.93 -7.22 -29.94
C ASN A 235 -13.11 -7.12 -28.65
N VAL A 236 -12.98 -5.90 -28.11
CA VAL A 236 -12.18 -5.67 -26.91
C VAL A 236 -13.09 -5.27 -25.75
N TYR A 237 -13.12 -6.14 -24.74
CA TYR A 237 -13.88 -5.98 -23.51
C TYR A 237 -12.97 -5.39 -22.45
N ILE A 238 -13.21 -4.13 -22.08
CA ILE A 238 -12.38 -3.39 -21.16
C ILE A 238 -13.05 -3.36 -19.80
N VAL A 239 -12.41 -3.92 -18.77
CA VAL A 239 -12.90 -3.99 -17.39
C VAL A 239 -12.12 -3.00 -16.52
N LYS A 240 -12.82 -2.28 -15.65
CA LYS A 240 -12.21 -1.48 -14.58
C LYS A 240 -13.16 -1.32 -13.40
N ALA A 241 -12.64 -0.86 -12.26
CA ALA A 241 -13.46 -0.43 -11.14
C ALA A 241 -14.34 0.79 -11.50
N LYS A 242 -15.52 0.88 -10.90
CA LYS A 242 -16.52 1.93 -11.14
C LYS A 242 -16.11 3.24 -10.47
N GLY A 243 -15.77 4.26 -11.25
CA GLY A 243 -15.41 5.57 -10.72
C GLY A 243 -16.55 6.58 -10.79
N PRO A 244 -16.29 7.83 -10.38
CA PRO A 244 -15.00 8.40 -9.96
C PRO A 244 -14.69 8.25 -8.45
N GLY A 245 -15.45 7.42 -7.71
CA GLY A 245 -15.22 7.18 -6.29
C GLY A 245 -14.00 6.30 -6.03
N ALA A 246 -13.43 6.38 -4.82
CA ALA A 246 -12.32 5.54 -4.41
C ALA A 246 -12.78 4.09 -4.22
N THR A 247 -12.55 3.24 -5.22
CA THR A 247 -12.89 1.82 -5.20
C THR A 247 -11.95 1.04 -6.10
N VAL A 248 -11.64 -0.18 -5.68
CA VAL A 248 -10.82 -1.16 -6.44
C VAL A 248 -11.69 -2.16 -7.21
N GLY A 249 -13.01 -2.19 -6.96
CA GLY A 249 -13.96 -3.09 -7.60
C GLY A 249 -13.62 -4.57 -7.40
N ARG A 250 -14.12 -5.41 -8.31
CA ARG A 250 -13.92 -6.86 -8.40
C ARG A 250 -13.50 -7.23 -9.83
N PRO A 251 -12.31 -6.81 -10.28
CA PRO A 251 -11.87 -7.02 -11.66
C PRO A 251 -11.79 -8.50 -12.05
N GLY A 252 -11.44 -9.40 -11.13
CA GLY A 252 -11.41 -10.84 -11.37
C GLY A 252 -12.80 -11.42 -11.62
N LYS A 253 -13.79 -11.02 -10.80
CA LYS A 253 -15.20 -11.38 -11.06
C LYS A 253 -15.72 -10.81 -12.38
N GLY A 254 -15.36 -9.56 -12.69
CA GLY A 254 -15.67 -8.93 -13.97
C GLY A 254 -15.11 -9.73 -15.16
N VAL A 255 -13.83 -10.09 -15.12
CA VAL A 255 -13.19 -10.93 -16.15
C VAL A 255 -13.88 -12.30 -16.27
N SER A 256 -14.21 -12.95 -15.16
CA SER A 256 -14.91 -14.24 -15.17
C SER A 256 -16.28 -14.16 -15.83
N LYS A 257 -17.10 -13.17 -15.46
CA LYS A 257 -18.42 -12.97 -16.04
C LYS A 257 -18.36 -12.67 -17.54
N ILE A 258 -17.38 -11.89 -18.00
CA ILE A 258 -17.19 -11.64 -19.45
C ILE A 258 -16.80 -12.92 -20.18
N ALA A 259 -15.86 -13.69 -19.62
CA ALA A 259 -15.48 -14.97 -20.21
C ALA A 259 -16.68 -15.92 -20.31
N GLU A 260 -17.53 -16.00 -19.27
CA GLU A 260 -18.75 -16.79 -19.28
C GLU A 260 -19.76 -16.32 -20.34
N MET A 261 -20.02 -15.01 -20.45
CA MET A 261 -20.86 -14.43 -21.51
C MET A 261 -20.37 -14.79 -22.91
N LEU A 262 -19.04 -14.89 -23.08
CA LEU A 262 -18.38 -15.27 -24.32
C LEU A 262 -18.28 -16.78 -24.53
N SER A 263 -18.91 -17.60 -23.68
CA SER A 263 -18.77 -19.06 -23.69
C SER A 263 -17.30 -19.51 -23.69
N HIS A 264 -16.46 -18.79 -22.94
CA HIS A 264 -15.01 -18.97 -22.80
C HIS A 264 -14.22 -18.82 -24.11
N ARG A 265 -14.81 -18.19 -25.14
CA ARG A 265 -14.13 -17.87 -26.41
C ARG A 265 -13.39 -16.55 -26.30
N VAL A 266 -12.32 -16.55 -25.52
CA VAL A 266 -11.42 -15.40 -25.31
C VAL A 266 -10.06 -15.76 -25.89
N ALA A 267 -9.55 -14.95 -26.81
CA ALA A 267 -8.26 -15.21 -27.46
C ALA A 267 -7.08 -14.78 -26.58
N ARG A 268 -7.27 -13.75 -25.75
CA ARG A 268 -6.21 -13.18 -24.90
C ARG A 268 -6.80 -12.35 -23.76
N ILE A 269 -6.13 -12.37 -22.62
CA ILE A 269 -6.45 -11.53 -21.45
C ILE A 269 -5.23 -10.66 -21.14
N ILE A 270 -5.43 -9.36 -20.99
CA ILE A 270 -4.38 -8.38 -20.72
C ILE A 270 -4.72 -7.67 -19.40
N THR A 271 -3.84 -7.76 -18.42
CA THR A 271 -3.96 -7.04 -17.14
C THR A 271 -3.05 -5.83 -17.13
N ILE A 272 -3.54 -4.70 -16.61
CA ILE A 272 -2.80 -3.44 -16.52
C ILE A 272 -2.85 -2.96 -15.08
N ASP A 273 -1.70 -2.89 -14.41
CA ASP A 273 -1.64 -2.56 -12.99
C ASP A 273 -0.43 -1.67 -12.67
N ALA A 274 -0.51 -0.96 -11.54
CA ALA A 274 0.64 -0.35 -10.90
C ALA A 274 1.51 -1.44 -10.26
N ALA A 275 2.83 -1.36 -10.43
CA ALA A 275 3.75 -2.28 -9.76
C ALA A 275 4.83 -1.50 -9.02
N LEU A 276 5.27 -2.06 -7.89
CA LEU A 276 6.37 -1.47 -7.13
C LEU A 276 7.66 -1.54 -7.94
N LYS A 277 8.30 -0.38 -8.08
CA LYS A 277 9.62 -0.27 -8.68
C LYS A 277 10.69 -0.73 -7.69
N LEU A 278 11.77 -1.30 -8.21
CA LEU A 278 12.96 -1.54 -7.42
C LEU A 278 13.78 -0.25 -7.27
N GLU A 279 14.57 -0.18 -6.21
CA GLU A 279 15.51 0.92 -6.03
C GLU A 279 16.51 0.95 -7.20
N GLY A 280 16.59 2.10 -7.88
CA GLY A 280 17.35 2.28 -9.14
C GLY A 280 16.50 2.24 -10.41
N GLU A 281 15.24 1.84 -10.34
CA GLU A 281 14.31 1.91 -11.48
C GLU A 281 13.62 3.28 -11.58
N GLN A 282 13.35 3.71 -12.81
CA GLN A 282 12.67 4.97 -13.07
C GLN A 282 11.16 4.82 -12.89
N THR A 283 10.54 5.80 -12.24
CA THR A 283 9.08 5.92 -12.15
C THR A 283 8.48 6.05 -13.56
N GLY A 284 7.33 5.41 -13.79
CA GLY A 284 6.63 5.41 -15.08
C GLY A 284 7.26 4.46 -16.12
N THR A 285 8.24 3.64 -15.73
CA THR A 285 8.77 2.58 -16.61
C THR A 285 7.70 1.53 -16.84
N ILE A 286 7.50 1.14 -18.11
CA ILE A 286 6.55 0.09 -18.46
C ILE A 286 7.31 -1.21 -18.68
N ALA A 287 6.86 -2.25 -18.02
CA ALA A 287 7.32 -3.61 -18.27
C ALA A 287 6.15 -4.50 -18.68
N GLU A 288 6.49 -5.55 -19.41
CA GLU A 288 5.55 -6.53 -19.91
C GLU A 288 5.96 -7.91 -19.39
N GLY A 289 4.98 -8.73 -19.02
CA GLY A 289 5.20 -10.08 -18.52
C GLY A 289 4.00 -10.97 -18.77
N SER A 290 4.01 -12.15 -18.15
CA SER A 290 2.90 -13.09 -18.18
C SER A 290 2.39 -13.36 -16.77
N GLY A 291 1.07 -13.50 -16.63
CA GLY A 291 0.37 -13.67 -15.35
C GLY A 291 -0.58 -12.51 -15.04
N ALA A 292 -1.39 -12.66 -13.99
CA ALA A 292 -2.28 -11.60 -13.53
C ALA A 292 -1.49 -10.59 -12.69
N ALA A 293 -1.30 -9.38 -13.22
CA ALA A 293 -0.79 -8.26 -12.44
C ALA A 293 -1.94 -7.65 -11.63
N ILE A 294 -1.96 -7.94 -10.33
CA ILE A 294 -2.94 -7.40 -9.38
C ILE A 294 -2.35 -7.34 -7.96
N GLY A 295 -2.49 -6.20 -7.31
CA GLY A 295 -2.17 -5.99 -5.89
C GLY A 295 -3.25 -6.47 -4.92
N ASP A 296 -3.79 -7.68 -5.09
CA ASP A 296 -4.87 -8.25 -4.26
C ASP A 296 -4.34 -9.30 -3.26
N PRO A 297 -4.97 -9.47 -2.07
CA PRO A 297 -4.70 -10.56 -1.13
C PRO A 297 -4.78 -11.99 -1.68
N GLY A 298 -5.29 -12.21 -2.90
CA GLY A 298 -5.23 -13.48 -3.62
C GLY A 298 -6.50 -13.88 -4.38
N PRO A 299 -7.73 -13.67 -3.85
CA PRO A 299 -8.95 -14.11 -4.51
C PRO A 299 -9.13 -13.63 -5.95
N GLU A 300 -8.93 -12.34 -6.20
CA GLU A 300 -9.15 -11.75 -7.53
C GLU A 300 -8.08 -12.21 -8.51
N LYS A 301 -6.82 -12.32 -8.04
CA LYS A 301 -5.70 -12.83 -8.85
C LYS A 301 -5.97 -14.24 -9.35
N ILE A 302 -6.36 -15.12 -8.44
CA ILE A 302 -6.60 -16.54 -8.73
C ILE A 302 -7.82 -16.70 -9.64
N GLU A 303 -8.84 -15.85 -9.50
CA GLU A 303 -9.99 -15.88 -10.39
C GLU A 303 -9.58 -15.59 -11.84
N ILE A 304 -8.77 -14.54 -12.07
CA ILE A 304 -8.26 -14.21 -13.42
C ILE A 304 -7.43 -15.36 -13.98
N GLU A 305 -6.51 -15.93 -13.19
CA GLU A 305 -5.67 -17.05 -13.61
C GLU A 305 -6.51 -18.29 -13.96
N ARG A 306 -7.54 -18.61 -13.16
CA ARG A 306 -8.47 -19.72 -13.45
C ARG A 306 -9.26 -19.48 -14.73
N VAL A 307 -9.71 -18.25 -14.96
CA VAL A 307 -10.44 -17.89 -16.19
C VAL A 307 -9.53 -18.02 -17.41
N ALA A 308 -8.28 -17.56 -17.32
CA ALA A 308 -7.29 -17.70 -18.39
C ALA A 308 -7.07 -19.18 -18.75
N VAL A 309 -6.91 -20.05 -17.74
CA VAL A 309 -6.77 -21.51 -17.93
C VAL A 309 -8.03 -22.10 -18.58
N LYS A 310 -9.23 -21.76 -18.09
CA LYS A 310 -10.51 -22.26 -18.67
C LYS A 310 -10.70 -21.85 -20.13
N CYS A 311 -10.29 -20.64 -20.50
CA CYS A 311 -10.37 -20.15 -21.88
C CYS A 311 -9.24 -20.70 -22.78
N GLY A 312 -8.18 -21.28 -22.21
CA GLY A 312 -6.94 -21.57 -22.93
C GLY A 312 -6.25 -20.31 -23.46
N ALA A 313 -6.52 -19.15 -22.85
CA ALA A 313 -6.08 -17.85 -23.31
C ALA A 313 -4.74 -17.45 -22.66
N PRO A 314 -3.77 -16.91 -23.42
CA PRO A 314 -2.61 -16.26 -22.82
C PRO A 314 -3.00 -15.09 -21.92
N LEU A 315 -2.31 -14.98 -20.79
CA LEU A 315 -2.49 -13.93 -19.79
C LEU A 315 -1.26 -13.03 -19.79
N ASP A 316 -1.39 -11.84 -20.39
CA ASP A 316 -0.35 -10.82 -20.44
C ASP A 316 -0.51 -9.81 -19.28
N ALA A 317 0.61 -9.34 -18.77
CA ALA A 317 0.69 -8.27 -17.79
C ALA A 317 1.41 -7.06 -18.37
N VAL A 318 0.81 -5.88 -18.26
CA VAL A 318 1.44 -4.60 -18.52
C VAL A 318 1.51 -3.83 -17.21
N ILE A 319 2.71 -3.69 -16.65
CA ILE A 319 2.90 -3.02 -15.37
C ILE A 319 3.52 -1.65 -15.55
N ILE A 320 3.04 -0.68 -14.77
CA ILE A 320 3.63 0.65 -14.67
C ILE A 320 4.36 0.75 -13.32
N LYS A 321 5.68 0.92 -13.39
CA LYS A 321 6.54 0.93 -12.20
C LYS A 321 6.48 2.26 -11.46
N MET A 322 6.22 2.21 -10.15
CA MET A 322 6.21 3.37 -9.26
C MET A 322 6.62 3.01 -7.82
N GLY A 323 7.00 4.00 -7.04
CA GLY A 323 7.26 3.83 -5.61
C GLY A 323 5.97 3.63 -4.79
N VAL A 324 6.09 3.04 -3.61
CA VAL A 324 4.97 2.85 -2.66
C VAL A 324 4.30 4.19 -2.35
N ASP A 325 5.09 5.25 -2.20
CA ASP A 325 4.60 6.58 -1.89
C ASP A 325 3.91 7.26 -3.07
N GLU A 326 4.33 6.96 -4.30
CA GLU A 326 3.75 7.48 -5.54
C GLU A 326 2.39 6.82 -5.84
N ALA A 327 2.22 5.53 -5.51
CA ALA A 327 0.95 4.82 -5.68
C ALA A 327 -0.21 5.46 -4.90
N ILE A 328 0.09 6.03 -3.74
CA ILE A 328 -0.91 6.51 -2.77
C ILE A 328 -1.14 8.04 -2.87
N LYS A 329 -0.16 8.78 -3.39
CA LYS A 329 -0.27 10.23 -3.59
C LYS A 329 -1.01 10.57 -4.88
N PRO A 330 -1.49 11.83 -5.03
CA PRO A 330 -1.90 12.35 -6.33
C PRO A 330 -0.87 12.04 -7.41
N MET A 331 -1.35 11.59 -8.56
CA MET A 331 -0.53 11.10 -9.66
C MET A 331 0.55 12.12 -10.06
N SER A 332 1.80 11.68 -10.13
CA SER A 332 2.90 12.52 -10.60
C SER A 332 2.85 12.70 -12.12
N LYS A 333 3.57 13.69 -12.63
CA LYS A 333 3.66 13.94 -14.08
C LYS A 333 4.23 12.73 -14.82
N GLU A 334 5.24 12.08 -14.24
CA GLU A 334 5.91 10.91 -14.82
C GLU A 334 4.95 9.73 -14.97
N ILE A 335 4.09 9.48 -13.96
CA ILE A 335 3.06 8.44 -14.03
C ILE A 335 1.99 8.82 -15.05
N ALA A 336 1.53 10.07 -15.07
CA ALA A 336 0.54 10.53 -16.03
C ALA A 336 1.03 10.39 -17.49
N GLU A 337 2.29 10.75 -17.77
CA GLU A 337 2.91 10.57 -19.10
C GLU A 337 3.12 9.09 -19.47
N SER A 338 3.24 8.20 -18.48
CA SER A 338 3.35 6.76 -18.73
C SER A 338 2.06 6.13 -19.26
N ILE A 339 0.90 6.74 -19.02
CA ILE A 339 -0.41 6.25 -19.50
C ILE A 339 -0.42 6.11 -21.02
N ASP A 340 0.15 7.09 -21.74
CA ASP A 340 0.20 7.08 -23.20
C ASP A 340 1.06 5.93 -23.72
N LYS A 341 2.22 5.72 -23.08
CA LYS A 341 3.13 4.64 -23.42
C LYS A 341 2.50 3.27 -23.12
N ALA A 342 1.76 3.15 -22.00
CA ALA A 342 1.07 1.92 -21.61
C ALA A 342 -0.10 1.61 -22.55
N TYR A 343 -0.88 2.64 -22.92
CA TYR A 343 -1.92 2.55 -23.93
C TYR A 343 -1.37 2.02 -25.27
N GLN A 344 -0.27 2.60 -25.77
CA GLN A 344 0.38 2.14 -27.00
C GLN A 344 0.89 0.71 -26.89
N ARG A 345 1.41 0.32 -25.71
CA ARG A 345 1.85 -1.05 -25.47
C ARG A 345 0.68 -2.04 -25.55
N VAL A 346 -0.44 -1.73 -24.91
CA VAL A 346 -1.65 -2.58 -24.92
C VAL A 346 -2.21 -2.69 -26.34
N LEU A 347 -2.29 -1.59 -27.08
CA LEU A 347 -2.69 -1.62 -28.49
C LEU A 347 -1.78 -2.53 -29.31
N ASN A 348 -0.47 -2.42 -29.15
CA ASN A 348 0.48 -3.27 -29.87
C ASN A 348 0.27 -4.76 -29.56
N ILE A 349 0.04 -5.11 -28.29
CA ILE A 349 -0.28 -6.50 -27.88
C ILE A 349 -1.55 -6.99 -28.59
N ILE A 350 -2.62 -6.18 -28.59
CA ILE A 350 -3.87 -6.53 -29.26
C ILE A 350 -3.63 -6.75 -30.76
N LEU A 351 -2.98 -5.81 -31.44
CA LEU A 351 -2.82 -5.86 -32.89
C LEU A 351 -1.88 -6.98 -33.37
N THR A 352 -0.77 -7.23 -32.66
CA THR A 352 0.26 -8.19 -33.09
C THR A 352 -0.01 -9.62 -32.62
N ARG A 353 -0.78 -9.81 -31.55
CA ARG A 353 -0.96 -11.13 -30.92
C ARG A 353 -2.39 -11.67 -30.97
N THR A 354 -3.27 -11.00 -31.71
CA THR A 354 -4.66 -11.43 -31.94
C THR A 354 -5.09 -11.15 -33.38
N LYS A 355 -6.14 -11.82 -33.84
CA LYS A 355 -6.66 -11.76 -35.20
C LYS A 355 -8.02 -11.05 -35.24
N PRO A 356 -8.40 -10.42 -36.37
CA PRO A 356 -9.76 -9.93 -36.56
C PRO A 356 -10.80 -11.02 -36.28
N GLY A 357 -11.87 -10.67 -35.55
CA GLY A 357 -12.88 -11.59 -35.05
C GLY A 357 -12.61 -12.16 -33.65
N ASP A 358 -11.39 -11.99 -33.11
CA ASP A 358 -11.06 -12.43 -31.76
C ASP A 358 -11.74 -11.55 -30.68
N ASN A 359 -12.09 -12.18 -29.56
CA ASN A 359 -12.48 -11.48 -28.34
C ASN A 359 -11.28 -11.35 -27.41
N VAL A 360 -11.01 -10.13 -26.94
CA VAL A 360 -9.91 -9.81 -26.05
C VAL A 360 -10.46 -9.16 -24.79
N ILE A 361 -9.97 -9.56 -23.62
CA ILE A 361 -10.31 -8.91 -22.35
C ILE A 361 -9.13 -8.07 -21.90
N VAL A 362 -9.36 -6.80 -21.57
CA VAL A 362 -8.37 -5.88 -21.00
C VAL A 362 -8.86 -5.44 -19.64
N ALA A 363 -8.15 -5.76 -18.56
CA ALA A 363 -8.50 -5.38 -17.21
C ALA A 363 -7.55 -4.27 -16.70
N GLY A 364 -8.08 -3.06 -16.51
CA GLY A 364 -7.41 -1.99 -15.80
C GLY A 364 -7.63 -2.13 -14.30
N ILE A 365 -6.57 -2.48 -13.59
CA ILE A 365 -6.59 -2.84 -12.17
C ILE A 365 -6.00 -1.71 -11.35
N GLY A 366 -6.64 -1.42 -10.22
CA GLY A 366 -6.30 -0.32 -9.32
C GLY A 366 -7.51 0.53 -8.94
N ASN A 367 -7.26 1.57 -8.16
CA ASN A 367 -8.30 2.44 -7.63
C ASN A 367 -8.85 3.44 -8.67
N SER A 368 -10.17 3.48 -8.87
CA SER A 368 -10.84 4.39 -9.82
C SER A 368 -11.16 5.80 -9.27
N VAL A 369 -10.52 6.24 -8.18
CA VAL A 369 -10.68 7.60 -7.67
C VAL A 369 -10.34 8.63 -8.75
N GLY A 370 -11.27 9.55 -9.03
CA GLY A 370 -11.11 10.55 -10.08
C GLY A 370 -11.14 10.01 -11.52
N VAL A 371 -11.45 8.73 -11.75
CA VAL A 371 -11.44 8.08 -13.08
C VAL A 371 -12.83 7.51 -13.42
N TYR A 372 -13.59 8.20 -14.27
CA TYR A 372 -14.97 7.86 -14.62
C TYR A 372 -15.17 6.49 -15.28
#